data_AF-A0AAJ1R7Q4-F1
#
_entry.id   AF-A0AAJ1R7Q4-F1
#
_cell.length_a   1.000
_cell.length_b   1.000
_cell.length_c   1.000
_cell.angle_alpha   90.00
_cell.angle_beta   90.00
_cell.angle_gamma   90.00
#
_symmetry.space_group_name_H-M   'P 1'
#
loop_
_entity.id
_entity.type
_entity.pdbx_description
1 polymer ?
#
loop_
_entity_poly.entity_id
_entity_poly.type
_entity_poly.pdbx_seq_one_letter_code
_entity_poly.pdbx_strand_id
1 'polypeptide(L)'
;MAAETCNISFKIDYTSSKPIKSAIAYYKNKNENPSDPYSEYNISPIPSSSDTVKLPFIPDQGEYELIIELMDEDGVAVKEKSLFKIGNCYPVSCETPIIDKLEVLSDGQIRMVYTVTATNLSTPEYQIATDNGFNNIVGSRVGFNYTQTENFDMTNIPNNTVLYVRVRKHCSNQQGTSNWSVIAQITSKTWSVKTAPYTMNPAVCVSSDKESPLEEGICYTGNKWTKQVNLITSTPQIGSQLYLSDGITLATPGNLSSFDIGNLTNFNRYGIRWVRFSSYSNNIYDVDPSTATIQGFSQFFKC
;
A
#
# COMPACT_ATOMS: atom_id res chain seq x y z
N MET A 1 18.83 15.88 -5.21
CA MET A 1 18.31 16.60 -4.03
C MET A 1 19.15 16.18 -2.84
N ALA A 2 19.70 17.13 -2.09
CA ALA A 2 20.61 16.84 -0.98
C ALA A 2 19.88 16.01 0.09
N ALA A 3 20.53 14.95 0.58
CA ALA A 3 19.99 14.11 1.63
C ALA A 3 19.70 14.97 2.88
N GLU A 4 18.49 14.86 3.40
CA GLU A 4 18.10 15.54 4.64
C GLU A 4 18.94 14.99 5.78
N THR A 5 19.75 15.84 6.40
CA THR A 5 20.68 15.46 7.47
C THR A 5 20.11 15.92 8.80
N CYS A 6 19.96 14.98 9.74
CA CYS A 6 19.40 15.20 11.08
C CYS A 6 20.39 15.75 12.10
N ASN A 7 21.43 16.36 11.57
CA ASN A 7 22.45 17.13 12.23
C ASN A 7 22.94 18.13 11.19
N ILE A 8 23.37 19.29 11.64
CA ILE A 8 24.03 20.26 10.77
C ILE A 8 25.52 20.23 11.02
N SER A 9 26.28 20.55 9.98
CA SER A 9 27.70 20.84 10.08
C SER A 9 27.94 22.22 9.49
N PHE A 10 28.71 23.06 10.16
CA PHE A 10 29.05 24.40 9.71
C PHE A 10 30.51 24.72 10.03
N LYS A 11 31.09 25.64 9.26
CA LYS A 11 32.44 26.14 9.52
C LYS A 11 32.40 27.37 10.39
N ILE A 12 33.38 27.50 11.29
CA ILE A 12 33.56 28.71 12.08
C ILE A 12 34.84 29.38 11.61
N ASP A 13 34.70 30.56 11.00
CA ASP A 13 35.82 31.41 10.60
C ASP A 13 35.87 32.65 11.51
N TYR A 14 37.00 32.86 12.20
CA TYR A 14 37.18 34.00 13.08
C TYR A 14 38.64 34.48 13.14
N THR A 15 38.82 35.74 13.52
CA THR A 15 40.11 36.37 13.82
C THR A 15 40.05 36.92 15.23
N SER A 16 40.94 36.45 16.12
CA SER A 16 41.00 36.92 17.50
C SER A 16 42.42 37.35 17.88
N SER A 17 42.54 38.44 18.63
CA SER A 17 43.79 38.90 19.24
C SER A 17 44.11 38.17 20.55
N LYS A 18 43.14 37.44 21.11
CA LYS A 18 43.26 36.66 22.35
C LYS A 18 42.88 35.18 22.14
N PRO A 19 43.47 34.24 22.89
CA PRO A 19 43.08 32.83 22.81
C PRO A 19 41.63 32.63 23.24
N ILE A 20 40.85 31.93 22.43
CA ILE A 20 39.49 31.50 22.77
C ILE A 20 39.57 30.39 23.83
N LYS A 21 38.77 30.53 24.90
CA LYS A 21 38.72 29.60 26.04
C LYS A 21 37.47 28.73 26.06
N SER A 22 36.39 29.18 25.42
CA SER A 22 35.17 28.38 25.26
C SER A 22 34.42 28.76 23.99
N ALA A 23 33.63 27.80 23.48
CA ALA A 23 32.79 27.96 22.32
C ALA A 23 31.46 27.25 22.58
N ILE A 24 30.35 27.98 22.44
CA ILE A 24 29.01 27.49 22.76
C ILE A 24 28.08 27.77 21.58
N ALA A 25 27.31 26.75 21.18
CA ALA A 25 26.23 26.88 20.22
C ALA A 25 24.88 26.87 20.96
N TYR A 26 24.03 27.85 20.68
CA TYR A 26 22.66 27.91 21.15
C TYR A 26 21.71 27.78 19.96
N TYR A 27 20.74 26.88 20.02
CA TYR A 27 19.76 26.74 18.94
C TYR A 27 18.33 26.55 19.44
N LYS A 28 17.36 27.04 18.67
CA LYS A 28 15.93 26.96 19.00
C LYS A 28 15.08 26.89 17.74
N ASN A 29 13.98 26.14 17.77
CA ASN A 29 13.01 26.12 16.69
C ASN A 29 12.28 27.46 16.65
N LYS A 30 12.25 28.10 15.48
CA LYS A 30 11.66 29.44 15.31
C LYS A 30 10.15 29.46 15.54
N ASN A 31 9.48 28.32 15.39
CA ASN A 31 8.04 28.18 15.58
C ASN A 31 7.64 27.84 17.02
N GLU A 32 8.60 27.59 17.92
CA GLU A 32 8.35 27.40 19.35
C GLU A 32 8.08 28.74 20.06
N ASN A 33 7.66 28.69 21.33
CA ASN A 33 7.32 29.90 22.05
C ASN A 33 8.57 30.79 22.15
N PRO A 34 8.46 32.11 21.88
CA PRO A 34 9.58 33.04 22.04
C PRO A 34 10.21 32.99 23.44
N SER A 35 9.42 32.61 24.45
CA SER A 35 9.83 32.49 25.85
C SER A 35 10.59 31.19 26.17
N ASP A 36 10.59 30.20 25.26
CA ASP A 36 11.31 28.94 25.48
C ASP A 36 12.83 29.19 25.39
N PRO A 37 13.62 28.55 26.27
CA PRO A 37 15.07 28.70 26.27
C PRO A 37 15.71 28.08 25.02
N TYR A 38 16.87 28.59 24.61
CA TYR A 38 17.67 27.92 23.59
C TYR A 38 18.27 26.62 24.15
N SER A 39 18.36 25.60 23.30
CA SER A 39 19.20 24.43 23.58
C SER A 39 20.67 24.84 23.53
N GLU A 40 21.45 24.49 24.54
CA GLU A 40 22.86 24.80 24.65
C GLU A 40 23.74 23.59 24.30
N TYR A 41 24.77 23.80 23.50
CA TYR A 41 25.75 22.80 23.14
C TYR A 41 27.17 23.36 23.26
N ASN A 42 27.94 22.81 24.21
CA ASN A 42 29.34 23.13 24.41
C ASN A 42 30.19 22.48 23.30
N ILE A 43 30.86 23.30 22.50
CA ILE A 43 31.72 22.83 21.40
C ILE A 43 33.07 22.44 22.01
N SER A 44 33.35 21.13 22.02
CA SER A 44 34.61 20.56 22.51
C SER A 44 35.17 19.54 21.51
N PRO A 45 36.47 19.63 21.13
CA PRO A 45 37.45 20.64 21.56
C PRO A 45 37.13 22.05 21.04
N ILE A 46 37.77 23.08 21.62
CA ILE A 46 37.62 24.47 21.18
C ILE A 46 38.04 24.55 19.69
N PRO A 47 37.16 25.01 18.79
CA PRO A 47 37.44 25.00 17.36
C PRO A 47 38.49 26.06 17.01
N SER A 48 39.45 25.69 16.16
CA SER A 48 40.32 26.65 15.47
C SER A 48 39.54 27.36 14.35
N SER A 49 40.08 28.48 13.86
CA SER A 49 39.51 29.16 12.69
C SER A 49 39.50 28.22 11.48
N SER A 50 38.38 28.19 10.75
CA SER A 50 38.05 27.29 9.65
C SER A 50 37.73 25.84 10.02
N ASP A 51 37.64 25.48 11.30
CA ASP A 51 37.19 24.16 11.73
C ASP A 51 35.70 23.95 11.42
N THR A 52 35.36 22.70 11.09
CA THR A 52 33.96 22.27 10.92
C THR A 52 33.42 21.76 12.25
N VAL A 53 32.36 22.40 12.74
CA VAL A 53 31.61 21.98 13.92
C VAL A 53 30.36 21.22 13.47
N LYS A 54 30.06 20.13 14.17
CA LYS A 54 28.85 19.34 13.97
C LYS A 54 27.97 19.39 15.23
N LEU A 55 26.71 19.78 15.08
CA LEU A 55 25.74 19.74 16.17
C LEU A 55 25.26 18.30 16.44
N PRO A 56 24.78 18.02 17.67
CA PRO A 56 24.10 16.77 17.97
C PRO A 56 22.84 16.57 17.12
N PHE A 57 22.25 15.39 17.23
CA PHE A 57 21.00 15.06 16.56
C PHE A 57 19.87 16.02 16.98
N ILE A 58 19.15 16.58 16.01
CA ILE A 58 18.00 17.46 16.23
C ILE A 58 16.73 16.73 15.76
N PRO A 59 15.81 16.36 16.68
CA PRO A 59 14.70 15.48 16.38
C PRO A 59 13.59 16.14 15.55
N ASP A 60 13.28 17.40 15.81
CA ASP A 60 12.09 18.04 15.29
C ASP A 60 12.37 18.78 13.98
N GLN A 61 11.53 18.56 12.96
CA GLN A 61 11.65 19.29 11.71
C GLN A 61 11.33 20.77 11.92
N GLY A 62 11.98 21.65 11.17
CA GLY A 62 11.67 23.06 11.22
C GLY A 62 12.80 23.98 10.79
N GLU A 63 12.50 25.28 10.83
CA GLU A 63 13.50 26.33 10.72
C GLU A 63 13.99 26.70 12.12
N TYR A 64 15.31 26.70 12.30
CA TYR A 64 15.96 26.94 13.58
C TYR A 64 16.80 28.20 13.54
N GLU A 65 16.82 28.92 14.65
CA GLU A 65 17.80 29.96 14.94
C GLU A 65 19.04 29.32 15.57
N LEU A 66 20.22 29.73 15.10
CA LEU A 66 21.52 29.35 15.65
C LEU A 66 22.23 30.60 16.15
N ILE A 67 22.79 30.54 17.35
CA ILE A 67 23.68 31.55 17.91
C ILE A 67 24.98 30.86 18.31
N ILE A 68 26.11 31.35 17.81
CA ILE A 68 27.44 30.88 18.21
C ILE A 68 28.08 31.96 19.07
N GLU A 69 28.56 31.59 20.25
CA GLU A 69 29.36 32.46 21.13
C GLU A 69 30.76 31.87 21.30
N LEU A 70 31.78 32.67 21.01
CA LEU A 70 33.17 32.39 21.32
C LEU A 70 33.60 33.32 22.45
N MET A 71 34.18 32.76 23.51
CA MET A 71 34.60 33.54 24.69
C MET A 71 36.12 33.51 24.84
N ASP A 72 36.71 34.67 25.12
CA ASP A 72 38.09 34.83 25.55
C ASP A 72 38.17 35.07 27.06
N GLU A 73 39.33 35.49 27.57
CA GLU A 73 39.55 35.75 29.00
C GLU A 73 38.73 36.93 29.57
N ASP A 74 38.22 37.82 28.72
CA ASP A 74 37.42 38.98 29.13
C ASP A 74 35.90 38.73 29.01
N GLY A 75 35.48 37.60 28.44
CA GLY A 75 34.08 37.23 28.23
C GLY A 75 33.75 36.92 26.78
N VAL A 76 32.53 37.24 26.33
CA VAL A 76 32.08 36.95 24.94
C VAL A 76 32.85 37.84 23.96
N ALA A 77 33.77 37.24 23.21
CA ALA A 77 34.57 37.92 22.19
C ALA A 77 33.81 38.05 20.87
N VAL A 78 33.04 37.02 20.50
CA VAL A 78 32.26 36.98 19.25
C VAL A 78 30.90 36.36 19.52
N LYS A 79 29.85 36.93 18.92
CA LYS A 79 28.49 36.40 18.90
C LYS A 79 27.91 36.53 17.51
N GLU A 80 27.58 35.41 16.88
CA GLU A 80 27.01 35.37 15.53
C GLU A 80 25.66 34.67 15.51
N LYS A 81 24.77 35.12 14.63
CA LYS A 81 23.42 34.56 14.47
C LYS A 81 23.18 34.07 13.05
N SER A 82 22.58 32.90 12.91
CA SER A 82 22.24 32.31 11.61
C SER A 82 20.94 31.51 11.68
N LEU A 83 20.47 31.05 10.51
CA LEU A 83 19.30 30.19 10.36
C LEU A 83 19.69 28.91 9.64
N PHE A 84 19.09 27.79 10.05
CA PHE A 84 19.19 26.52 9.35
C PHE A 84 17.86 25.78 9.34
N LYS A 85 17.74 24.77 8.46
CA LYS A 85 16.54 23.93 8.36
C LYS A 85 16.90 22.50 8.69
N ILE A 86 16.08 21.88 9.54
CA ILE A 86 16.09 20.44 9.80
C ILE A 86 14.94 19.82 9.02
N GLY A 87 15.28 18.83 8.18
CA GLY A 87 14.32 18.02 7.44
C GLY A 87 13.58 17.04 8.35
N ASN A 88 12.80 16.13 7.77
CA ASN A 88 12.03 15.19 8.57
C ASN A 88 12.91 14.06 9.11
N CYS A 89 13.24 14.14 10.40
CA CYS A 89 14.21 13.25 11.05
C CYS A 89 13.62 11.99 11.66
N TYR A 90 12.30 11.86 11.64
CA TYR A 90 11.62 10.61 11.90
C TYR A 90 10.99 10.13 10.60
N PRO A 91 11.42 8.99 10.03
CA PRO A 91 10.50 8.29 9.17
C PRO A 91 9.29 7.99 10.07
N VAL A 92 8.12 8.54 9.74
CA VAL A 92 6.86 7.99 10.25
C VAL A 92 6.94 6.51 9.90
N SER A 93 7.17 5.64 10.89
CA SER A 93 7.52 4.25 10.59
C SER A 93 6.44 3.65 9.71
N CYS A 94 6.82 2.82 8.73
CA CYS A 94 5.81 2.10 7.96
C CYS A 94 5.19 1.04 8.88
N GLU A 95 4.08 1.40 9.51
CA GLU A 95 3.45 0.59 10.54
C GLU A 95 3.00 -0.76 9.98
N THR A 96 3.22 -1.80 10.79
CA THR A 96 2.83 -3.17 10.46
C THR A 96 1.32 -3.31 10.66
N PRO A 97 0.56 -3.76 9.65
CA PRO A 97 -0.87 -3.95 9.82
C PRO A 97 -1.19 -5.16 10.71
N ILE A 98 -2.44 -5.22 11.14
CA ILE A 98 -2.95 -6.24 12.07
C ILE A 98 -4.09 -7.01 11.38
N ILE A 99 -4.08 -8.34 11.47
CA ILE A 99 -5.23 -9.17 11.09
C ILE A 99 -6.11 -9.30 12.34
N ASP A 100 -7.26 -8.63 12.33
CA ASP A 100 -8.21 -8.62 13.44
C ASP A 100 -9.04 -9.90 13.47
N LYS A 101 -9.39 -10.44 12.30
CA LYS A 101 -10.23 -11.62 12.17
C LYS A 101 -10.00 -12.38 10.87
N LEU A 102 -10.01 -13.70 10.93
CA LEU A 102 -10.17 -14.59 9.79
C LEU A 102 -11.37 -15.51 10.03
N GLU A 103 -12.20 -15.69 9.02
CA GLU A 103 -13.32 -16.64 9.07
C GLU A 103 -13.60 -17.29 7.72
N VAL A 104 -14.03 -18.54 7.76
CA VAL A 104 -14.55 -19.25 6.59
C VAL A 104 -16.06 -19.03 6.52
N LEU A 105 -16.53 -18.34 5.48
CA LEU A 105 -17.93 -18.06 5.22
C LEU A 105 -18.66 -19.28 4.67
N SER A 106 -19.99 -19.25 4.77
CA SER A 106 -20.90 -20.31 4.30
C SER A 106 -21.06 -20.37 2.78
N ASP A 107 -20.43 -19.47 2.05
CA ASP A 107 -20.38 -19.42 0.58
C ASP A 107 -19.04 -19.87 -0.02
N GLY A 108 -18.06 -20.22 0.82
CA GLY A 108 -16.77 -20.74 0.37
C GLY A 108 -15.68 -19.70 0.30
N GLN A 109 -15.96 -18.46 0.67
CA GLN A 109 -14.94 -17.43 0.83
C GLN A 109 -14.30 -17.50 2.21
N ILE A 110 -13.03 -17.11 2.27
CA ILE A 110 -12.40 -16.71 3.51
C ILE A 110 -12.47 -15.19 3.58
N ARG A 111 -13.01 -14.68 4.69
CA ARG A 111 -13.07 -13.26 4.99
C ARG A 111 -11.95 -12.89 5.95
N MET A 112 -11.13 -11.93 5.55
CA MET A 112 -10.10 -11.31 6.37
C MET A 112 -10.52 -9.90 6.76
N VAL A 113 -10.63 -9.65 8.05
CA VAL A 113 -10.76 -8.30 8.62
C VAL A 113 -9.38 -7.91 9.14
N TYR A 114 -8.89 -6.77 8.69
CA TYR A 114 -7.55 -6.29 9.00
C TYR A 114 -7.52 -4.78 9.08
N THR A 115 -6.62 -4.27 9.91
CA THR A 115 -6.46 -2.85 10.18
C THR A 115 -5.11 -2.36 9.63
N VAL A 116 -5.16 -1.31 8.82
CA VAL A 116 -3.99 -0.62 8.26
C VAL A 116 -4.07 0.86 8.63
N THR A 117 -2.98 1.42 9.17
CA THR A 117 -2.89 2.86 9.45
C THR A 117 -2.86 3.66 8.15
N ALA A 118 -3.73 4.67 8.03
CA ALA A 118 -3.88 5.47 6.81
C ALA A 118 -2.74 6.46 6.57
N THR A 119 -2.07 6.94 7.63
CA THR A 119 -0.84 7.73 7.53
C THR A 119 0.12 7.04 6.56
N ASN A 120 0.79 7.77 5.67
CA ASN A 120 1.76 7.25 4.68
C ASN A 120 1.36 6.00 3.87
N LEU A 121 0.06 5.62 3.81
CA LEU A 121 -0.37 4.43 3.08
C LEU A 121 -0.27 4.64 1.57
N SER A 122 0.52 3.80 0.89
CA SER A 122 0.51 3.68 -0.57
C SER A 122 -0.45 2.56 -0.99
N THR A 123 -0.23 1.33 -0.53
CA THR A 123 -1.15 0.21 -0.79
C THR A 123 -0.93 -0.96 0.20
N PRO A 124 -1.97 -1.71 0.56
CA PRO A 124 -1.85 -2.99 1.25
C PRO A 124 -1.39 -4.14 0.34
N GLU A 125 -0.86 -5.18 0.98
CA GLU A 125 -0.56 -6.48 0.38
C GLU A 125 -0.95 -7.60 1.35
N TYR A 126 -1.45 -8.72 0.83
CA TYR A 126 -1.64 -9.95 1.60
C TYR A 126 -1.14 -11.19 0.84
N GLN A 127 -0.83 -12.23 1.61
CA GLN A 127 -0.48 -13.55 1.11
C GLN A 127 -1.16 -14.63 1.94
N ILE A 128 -1.49 -15.74 1.26
CA ILE A 128 -2.08 -16.95 1.81
C ILE A 128 -1.22 -18.12 1.35
N ALA A 129 -0.79 -18.95 2.28
CA ALA A 129 0.04 -20.12 2.01
C ALA A 129 -0.48 -21.37 2.71
N THR A 130 -0.06 -22.54 2.23
CA THR A 130 -0.32 -23.84 2.89
C THR A 130 0.78 -24.22 3.88
N ASP A 131 1.83 -23.42 4.00
CA ASP A 131 2.91 -23.57 4.97
C ASP A 131 3.23 -22.26 5.69
N ASN A 132 3.67 -22.36 6.94
CA ASN A 132 3.99 -21.19 7.77
C ASN A 132 5.23 -20.40 7.28
N GLY A 133 6.06 -21.01 6.42
CA GLY A 133 7.21 -20.36 5.80
C GLY A 133 6.85 -19.52 4.58
N PHE A 134 5.59 -19.59 4.10
CA PHE A 134 5.13 -18.96 2.87
C PHE A 134 5.94 -19.37 1.64
N ASN A 135 6.34 -20.64 1.58
CA ASN A 135 7.01 -21.22 0.40
C ASN A 135 5.99 -21.68 -0.67
N ASN A 136 4.78 -22.02 -0.25
CA ASN A 136 3.68 -22.51 -1.09
C ASN A 136 2.50 -21.52 -1.03
N ILE A 137 2.64 -20.40 -1.76
CA ILE A 137 1.60 -19.36 -1.84
C ILE A 137 0.46 -19.87 -2.74
N VAL A 138 -0.76 -19.89 -2.18
CA VAL A 138 -1.99 -20.27 -2.88
C VAL A 138 -2.89 -19.07 -3.20
N GLY A 139 -2.58 -17.89 -2.64
CA GLY A 139 -3.23 -16.64 -2.97
C GLY A 139 -2.41 -15.44 -2.52
N SER A 140 -2.41 -14.37 -3.30
CA SER A 140 -1.73 -13.12 -2.95
C SER A 140 -2.34 -11.95 -3.69
N ARG A 141 -2.27 -10.75 -3.10
CA ARG A 141 -2.74 -9.52 -3.73
C ARG A 141 -1.90 -8.34 -3.27
N VAL A 142 -1.60 -7.44 -4.21
CA VAL A 142 -0.89 -6.18 -4.00
C VAL A 142 -1.67 -5.08 -4.73
N GLY A 143 -1.60 -3.84 -4.26
CA GLY A 143 -2.08 -2.72 -5.07
C GLY A 143 -3.59 -2.48 -5.00
N PHE A 144 -4.27 -3.01 -3.99
CA PHE A 144 -5.72 -2.87 -3.85
C PHE A 144 -6.08 -1.70 -2.94
N ASN A 145 -7.30 -1.18 -3.10
CA ASN A 145 -7.81 -0.13 -2.22
C ASN A 145 -8.04 -0.72 -0.84
N TYR A 146 -7.56 -0.04 0.20
CA TYR A 146 -7.78 -0.48 1.57
C TYR A 146 -9.28 -0.41 1.91
N THR A 147 -9.91 -1.58 1.90
CA THR A 147 -11.15 -1.86 2.60
C THR A 147 -10.82 -2.72 3.80
N GLN A 148 -11.35 -2.39 4.98
CA GLN A 148 -11.07 -3.13 6.23
C GLN A 148 -11.36 -4.63 6.13
N THR A 149 -12.12 -5.05 5.11
CA THR A 149 -12.46 -6.43 4.79
C THR A 149 -11.97 -6.80 3.40
N GLU A 150 -11.29 -7.94 3.29
CA GLU A 150 -11.00 -8.63 2.03
C GLU A 150 -11.63 -10.01 2.03
N ASN A 151 -12.10 -10.47 0.87
CA ASN A 151 -12.59 -11.83 0.68
C ASN A 151 -11.79 -12.54 -0.40
N PHE A 152 -11.59 -13.85 -0.25
CA PHE A 152 -10.93 -14.69 -1.25
C PHE A 152 -11.55 -16.08 -1.33
N ASP A 153 -11.63 -16.62 -2.54
CA ASP A 153 -12.23 -17.92 -2.84
C ASP A 153 -11.32 -19.10 -2.41
N MET A 154 -11.93 -20.18 -1.93
CA MET A 154 -11.26 -21.42 -1.55
C MET A 154 -11.34 -22.52 -2.63
N THR A 155 -11.83 -22.25 -3.83
CA THR A 155 -12.08 -23.30 -4.84
C THR A 155 -10.88 -24.19 -5.14
N ASN A 156 -9.69 -23.61 -5.22
CA ASN A 156 -8.44 -24.33 -5.47
C ASN A 156 -7.73 -24.82 -4.18
N ILE A 157 -8.34 -24.63 -3.02
CA ILE A 157 -7.80 -25.07 -1.73
C ILE A 157 -8.42 -26.43 -1.35
N PRO A 158 -7.62 -27.46 -1.01
CA PRO A 158 -8.15 -28.73 -0.56
C PRO A 158 -8.96 -28.58 0.73
N ASN A 159 -9.94 -29.45 0.93
CA ASN A 159 -10.77 -29.44 2.14
C ASN A 159 -9.91 -29.73 3.39
N ASN A 160 -10.28 -29.11 4.52
CA ASN A 160 -9.61 -29.31 5.81
C ASN A 160 -8.10 -29.00 5.78
N THR A 161 -7.68 -28.05 4.95
CA THR A 161 -6.29 -27.59 4.82
C THR A 161 -6.06 -26.42 5.75
N VAL A 162 -4.96 -26.48 6.52
CA VAL A 162 -4.50 -25.34 7.31
C VAL A 162 -3.85 -24.32 6.37
N LEU A 163 -4.29 -23.07 6.50
CA LEU A 163 -3.82 -21.94 5.74
C LEU A 163 -3.20 -20.91 6.67
N TYR A 164 -2.16 -20.26 6.17
CA TYR A 164 -1.39 -19.22 6.85
C TYR A 164 -1.57 -17.92 6.08
N VAL A 165 -2.02 -16.87 6.75
CA VAL A 165 -2.31 -15.57 6.15
C VAL A 165 -1.44 -14.51 6.81
N ARG A 166 -0.87 -13.63 6.00
CA ARG A 166 -0.13 -12.44 6.47
C ARG A 166 -0.45 -11.24 5.61
N VAL A 167 -0.41 -10.06 6.22
CA VAL A 167 -0.62 -8.77 5.54
C VAL A 167 0.56 -7.84 5.77
N ARG A 168 0.87 -6.95 4.82
CA ARG A 168 1.84 -5.86 5.00
C ARG A 168 1.36 -4.59 4.30
N LYS A 169 2.04 -3.49 4.61
CA LYS A 169 1.76 -2.16 4.08
C LYS A 169 2.93 -1.69 3.22
N HIS A 170 2.61 -1.13 2.06
CA HIS A 170 3.54 -0.31 1.28
C HIS A 170 3.32 1.15 1.66
N CYS A 171 4.39 1.87 1.97
CA CYS A 171 4.33 3.26 2.39
C CYS A 171 4.83 4.23 1.32
N SER A 172 4.19 5.40 1.22
CA SER A 172 4.65 6.48 0.35
C SER A 172 5.96 7.11 0.88
N ASN A 173 6.68 7.81 0.01
CA ASN A 173 7.85 8.64 0.35
C ASN A 173 9.12 7.90 0.84
N GLN A 174 9.65 6.96 0.04
CA GLN A 174 10.94 6.26 0.27
C GLN A 174 11.01 5.34 1.50
N GLN A 175 9.90 5.12 2.20
CA GLN A 175 9.85 4.29 3.43
C GLN A 175 9.73 2.78 3.15
N GLY A 176 9.57 2.39 1.88
CA GLY A 176 9.50 0.98 1.46
C GLY A 176 8.26 0.26 1.99
N THR A 177 8.47 -0.96 2.51
CA THR A 177 7.41 -1.83 3.03
C THR A 177 7.55 -2.04 4.52
N SER A 178 6.42 -2.13 5.23
CA SER A 178 6.41 -2.58 6.62
C SER A 178 6.82 -4.05 6.74
N ASN A 179 7.05 -4.50 7.97
CA ASN A 179 7.12 -5.92 8.27
C ASN A 179 5.77 -6.60 7.97
N TRP A 180 5.80 -7.91 7.81
CA TRP A 180 4.57 -8.70 7.79
C TRP A 180 3.89 -8.69 9.15
N SER A 181 2.56 -8.72 9.15
CA SER A 181 1.75 -8.96 10.33
C SER A 181 2.12 -10.28 11.01
N VAL A 182 1.69 -10.44 12.26
CA VAL A 182 1.64 -11.78 12.87
C VAL A 182 0.85 -12.71 11.95
N ILE A 183 1.37 -13.92 11.75
CA ILE A 183 0.77 -14.91 10.88
C ILE A 183 -0.52 -15.40 11.53
N ALA A 184 -1.64 -15.21 10.85
CA ALA A 184 -2.92 -15.73 11.27
C ALA A 184 -3.19 -17.08 10.59
N GLN A 185 -3.86 -17.97 11.28
CA GLN A 185 -4.12 -19.33 10.81
C GLN A 185 -5.61 -19.60 10.70
N ILE A 186 -6.02 -20.32 9.66
CA ILE A 186 -7.39 -20.78 9.48
C ILE A 186 -7.41 -22.14 8.79
N THR A 187 -8.42 -22.97 9.04
CA THR A 187 -8.59 -24.26 8.37
C THR A 187 -9.76 -24.16 7.39
N SER A 188 -9.54 -24.55 6.13
CA SER A 188 -10.61 -24.63 5.14
C SER A 188 -11.66 -25.67 5.56
N LYS A 189 -12.92 -25.49 5.15
CA LYS A 189 -14.00 -26.45 5.44
C LYS A 189 -14.22 -27.42 4.29
N THR A 190 -14.98 -28.48 4.55
CA THR A 190 -15.38 -29.46 3.53
C THR A 190 -16.57 -28.94 2.72
N TRP A 191 -16.48 -29.01 1.39
CA TRP A 191 -17.53 -28.60 0.44
C TRP A 191 -18.00 -29.78 -0.38
N SER A 192 -19.31 -30.03 -0.38
CA SER A 192 -19.92 -31.22 -1.03
C SER A 192 -20.00 -31.13 -2.55
N VAL A 193 -20.10 -29.93 -3.14
CA VAL A 193 -19.94 -29.67 -4.58
C VAL A 193 -19.50 -28.21 -4.74
N LYS A 194 -18.30 -27.94 -5.27
CA LYS A 194 -17.80 -26.57 -5.53
C LYS A 194 -18.32 -26.03 -6.88
N THR A 195 -19.62 -26.16 -7.13
CA THR A 195 -20.27 -25.45 -8.25
C THR A 195 -20.63 -24.06 -7.77
N ALA A 196 -20.15 -23.02 -8.44
CA ALA A 196 -20.67 -21.67 -8.33
C ALA A 196 -22.18 -21.69 -8.62
N PRO A 197 -23.04 -21.58 -7.60
CA PRO A 197 -24.45 -21.94 -7.75
C PRO A 197 -25.29 -20.76 -8.24
N TYR A 198 -24.73 -19.55 -8.22
CA TYR A 198 -25.45 -18.34 -8.57
C TYR A 198 -25.17 -17.95 -10.01
N THR A 199 -26.18 -18.13 -10.85
CA THR A 199 -26.14 -17.77 -12.26
C THR A 199 -26.23 -16.25 -12.45
N MET A 200 -25.23 -15.70 -13.12
CA MET A 200 -25.17 -14.30 -13.54
C MET A 200 -25.42 -14.23 -15.04
N ASN A 201 -26.67 -13.98 -15.43
CA ASN A 201 -27.10 -13.86 -16.81
C ASN A 201 -28.13 -12.71 -16.93
N PRO A 202 -27.92 -11.72 -17.80
CA PRO A 202 -26.80 -11.55 -18.72
C PRO A 202 -25.56 -10.93 -18.05
N ALA A 203 -24.40 -11.53 -18.32
CA ALA A 203 -23.10 -10.92 -18.11
C ALA A 203 -22.55 -10.40 -19.45
N VAL A 204 -22.11 -9.14 -19.44
CA VAL A 204 -21.49 -8.47 -20.57
C VAL A 204 -20.00 -8.38 -20.28
N CYS A 205 -19.20 -9.13 -21.03
CA CYS A 205 -17.75 -9.24 -20.81
C CYS A 205 -16.98 -8.49 -21.90
N VAL A 206 -15.80 -7.99 -21.56
CA VAL A 206 -14.83 -7.41 -22.51
C VAL A 206 -13.46 -8.06 -22.28
N SER A 207 -12.82 -8.45 -23.38
CA SER A 207 -11.55 -9.14 -23.37
C SER A 207 -10.39 -8.22 -22.95
N SER A 208 -9.35 -8.79 -22.36
CA SER A 208 -8.19 -8.04 -21.86
C SER A 208 -7.29 -7.43 -22.93
N ASP A 209 -7.45 -7.80 -24.20
CA ASP A 209 -6.74 -7.17 -25.32
C ASP A 209 -7.27 -5.77 -25.66
N LYS A 210 -8.42 -5.38 -25.13
CA LYS A 210 -9.02 -4.06 -25.37
C LYS A 210 -8.41 -2.98 -24.48
N GLU A 211 -8.28 -1.79 -25.02
CA GLU A 211 -7.79 -0.63 -24.27
C GLU A 211 -8.90 -0.04 -23.39
N SER A 212 -10.15 -0.12 -23.84
CA SER A 212 -11.33 0.39 -23.13
C SER A 212 -12.51 -0.59 -23.13
N PRO A 213 -13.26 -0.70 -22.01
CA PRO A 213 -14.47 -1.52 -21.95
C PRO A 213 -15.62 -0.95 -22.81
N LEU A 214 -15.49 0.31 -23.26
CA LEU A 214 -16.49 0.95 -24.13
C LEU A 214 -16.36 0.54 -25.59
N GLU A 215 -15.21 0.02 -26.04
CA GLU A 215 -14.98 -0.41 -27.43
C GLU A 215 -15.94 -1.54 -27.84
N GLU A 216 -16.19 -2.47 -26.93
CA GLU A 216 -17.19 -3.53 -27.12
C GLU A 216 -18.55 -3.15 -26.55
N GLY A 217 -18.72 -1.88 -26.16
CA GLY A 217 -20.02 -1.31 -25.81
C GLY A 217 -20.60 -1.83 -24.50
N ILE A 218 -19.78 -2.09 -23.46
CA ILE A 218 -20.20 -2.69 -22.17
C ILE A 218 -21.46 -2.03 -21.55
N CYS A 219 -21.71 -0.77 -21.87
CA CYS A 219 -22.84 0.00 -21.36
C CYS A 219 -24.14 -0.09 -22.17
N TYR A 220 -24.10 -0.54 -23.43
CA TYR A 220 -25.29 -0.55 -24.28
C TYR A 220 -26.36 -1.52 -23.77
N THR A 221 -27.61 -1.05 -23.76
CA THR A 221 -28.81 -1.83 -23.50
C THR A 221 -29.46 -2.25 -24.82
N GLY A 222 -30.03 -3.47 -24.92
CA GLY A 222 -30.69 -3.99 -26.12
C GLY A 222 -30.08 -5.31 -26.64
N ASN A 223 -30.02 -5.48 -27.98
CA ASN A 223 -29.45 -6.67 -28.65
C ASN A 223 -27.92 -6.69 -28.56
N LYS A 224 -27.42 -6.82 -27.34
CA LYS A 224 -26.00 -6.98 -27.07
C LYS A 224 -25.69 -8.46 -26.82
N TRP A 225 -24.53 -8.91 -27.31
CA TRP A 225 -24.00 -10.20 -26.91
C TRP A 225 -23.79 -10.25 -25.40
N THR A 226 -24.30 -11.30 -24.80
CA THR A 226 -24.23 -11.57 -23.37
C THR A 226 -23.92 -13.05 -23.17
N LYS A 227 -23.30 -13.37 -22.04
CA LYS A 227 -23.07 -14.73 -21.62
C LYS A 227 -23.60 -14.97 -20.22
N GLN A 228 -23.80 -16.24 -19.92
CA GLN A 228 -23.92 -16.70 -18.56
C GLN A 228 -22.54 -16.94 -17.99
N VAL A 229 -22.29 -16.39 -16.81
CA VAL A 229 -21.21 -16.81 -15.92
C VAL A 229 -21.83 -17.12 -14.56
N ASN A 230 -21.16 -17.93 -13.75
CA ASN A 230 -21.63 -18.27 -12.42
C ASN A 230 -20.66 -17.69 -11.37
N LEU A 231 -21.21 -17.35 -10.20
CA LEU A 231 -20.46 -16.93 -9.02
C LEU A 231 -20.79 -17.84 -7.83
N ILE A 232 -19.85 -17.94 -6.90
CA ILE A 232 -20.08 -18.57 -5.60
C ILE A 232 -20.93 -17.68 -4.67
N THR A 233 -21.01 -16.38 -4.96
CA THR A 233 -21.79 -15.39 -4.21
C THR A 233 -23.11 -15.07 -4.92
N SER A 234 -24.18 -14.82 -4.14
CA SER A 234 -25.52 -14.50 -4.68
C SER A 234 -25.60 -13.15 -5.39
N THR A 235 -24.61 -12.30 -5.17
CA THR A 235 -24.41 -11.03 -5.87
C THR A 235 -22.95 -10.90 -6.30
N PRO A 236 -22.63 -10.10 -7.34
CA PRO A 236 -21.25 -9.80 -7.69
C PRO A 236 -20.52 -9.05 -6.57
N GLN A 237 -19.38 -9.58 -6.14
CA GLN A 237 -18.59 -9.03 -5.04
C GLN A 237 -17.10 -9.08 -5.37
N ILE A 238 -16.34 -8.14 -4.81
CA ILE A 238 -14.87 -8.13 -4.89
C ILE A 238 -14.34 -9.41 -4.23
N GLY A 239 -13.40 -10.07 -4.91
CA GLY A 239 -12.83 -11.36 -4.49
C GLY A 239 -13.55 -12.58 -5.09
N SER A 240 -14.75 -12.42 -5.66
CA SER A 240 -15.46 -13.54 -6.32
C SER A 240 -14.81 -13.88 -7.66
N GLN A 241 -14.67 -15.17 -7.94
CA GLN A 241 -14.19 -15.66 -9.23
C GLN A 241 -15.35 -15.91 -10.20
N LEU A 242 -15.12 -15.65 -11.48
CA LEU A 242 -16.06 -15.96 -12.55
C LEU A 242 -15.89 -17.41 -12.98
N TYR A 243 -16.98 -18.16 -12.99
CA TYR A 243 -17.05 -19.51 -13.53
C TYR A 243 -17.87 -19.53 -14.82
N LEU A 244 -17.60 -20.48 -15.70
CA LEU A 244 -18.43 -20.74 -16.86
C LEU A 244 -19.82 -21.25 -16.43
N SER A 245 -20.70 -21.48 -17.40
CA SER A 245 -22.09 -21.90 -17.16
C SER A 245 -22.22 -23.23 -16.41
N ASP A 246 -21.19 -24.08 -16.43
CA ASP A 246 -21.13 -25.31 -15.64
C ASP A 246 -20.95 -25.06 -14.13
N GLY A 247 -20.57 -23.84 -13.74
CA GLY A 247 -20.28 -23.45 -12.37
C GLY A 247 -18.99 -24.05 -11.80
N ILE A 248 -18.22 -24.81 -12.59
CA ILE A 248 -17.04 -25.53 -12.13
C ILE A 248 -15.78 -24.97 -12.80
N THR A 249 -15.86 -24.70 -14.10
CA THR A 249 -14.71 -24.27 -14.89
C THR A 249 -14.48 -22.77 -14.69
N LEU A 250 -13.29 -22.36 -14.28
CA LEU A 250 -12.93 -20.94 -14.18
C LEU A 250 -12.90 -20.28 -15.56
N ALA A 251 -13.42 -19.06 -15.63
CA ALA A 251 -13.47 -18.22 -16.82
C ALA A 251 -12.12 -17.54 -17.12
N THR A 252 -11.07 -18.35 -17.30
CA THR A 252 -9.68 -17.94 -17.54
C THR A 252 -9.24 -18.28 -18.98
N PRO A 253 -8.11 -17.70 -19.48
CA PRO A 253 -7.53 -18.07 -20.76
C PRO A 253 -7.39 -19.58 -20.93
N GLY A 254 -7.72 -20.09 -22.11
CA GLY A 254 -7.78 -21.52 -22.43
C GLY A 254 -9.16 -22.16 -22.25
N ASN A 255 -10.02 -21.60 -21.38
CA ASN A 255 -11.37 -22.10 -21.11
C ASN A 255 -12.48 -21.26 -21.77
N LEU A 256 -12.13 -20.13 -22.38
CA LEU A 256 -13.07 -19.12 -22.89
C LEU A 256 -13.31 -19.21 -24.40
N SER A 257 -13.03 -20.35 -25.04
CA SER A 257 -13.26 -20.55 -26.48
C SER A 257 -14.72 -20.27 -26.89
N SER A 258 -15.68 -20.54 -26.01
CA SER A 258 -17.10 -20.26 -26.26
C SER A 258 -17.48 -18.77 -26.18
N PHE A 259 -16.55 -17.90 -25.76
CA PHE A 259 -16.71 -16.45 -25.73
C PHE A 259 -16.20 -15.80 -27.02
N ASP A 260 -15.32 -16.48 -27.77
CA ASP A 260 -14.83 -16.04 -29.06
C ASP A 260 -15.85 -16.37 -30.16
N ILE A 261 -16.82 -15.49 -30.37
CA ILE A 261 -17.91 -15.65 -31.35
C ILE A 261 -18.03 -14.41 -32.24
N GLY A 262 -17.95 -14.63 -33.55
CA GLY A 262 -18.11 -13.57 -34.55
C GLY A 262 -17.00 -12.54 -34.43
N ASN A 263 -17.37 -11.29 -34.12
CA ASN A 263 -16.41 -10.18 -33.96
C ASN A 263 -15.85 -10.07 -32.53
N LEU A 264 -16.47 -10.75 -31.55
CA LEU A 264 -15.94 -10.88 -30.20
C LEU A 264 -14.88 -11.98 -30.24
N THR A 265 -13.64 -11.61 -30.03
CA THR A 265 -12.49 -12.50 -30.16
C THR A 265 -11.53 -12.25 -29.02
N ASN A 266 -10.50 -13.08 -28.90
CA ASN A 266 -9.37 -12.93 -27.98
C ASN A 266 -9.66 -13.23 -26.50
N PHE A 267 -10.89 -13.58 -26.11
CA PHE A 267 -11.20 -14.01 -24.75
C PHE A 267 -10.43 -15.27 -24.37
N ASN A 268 -10.35 -16.27 -25.26
CA ASN A 268 -9.64 -17.50 -24.95
C ASN A 268 -8.13 -17.32 -24.78
N ARG A 269 -7.56 -16.27 -25.37
CA ARG A 269 -6.13 -15.97 -25.30
C ARG A 269 -5.78 -15.02 -24.15
N TYR A 270 -6.60 -14.00 -23.92
CA TYR A 270 -6.27 -12.90 -23.00
C TYR A 270 -7.19 -12.82 -21.77
N GLY A 271 -8.32 -13.54 -21.75
CA GLY A 271 -9.24 -13.57 -20.64
C GLY A 271 -10.18 -12.37 -20.58
N ILE A 272 -11.01 -12.33 -19.54
CA ILE A 272 -11.98 -11.25 -19.29
C ILE A 272 -11.30 -10.19 -18.41
N ARG A 273 -11.31 -8.93 -18.84
CA ARG A 273 -10.78 -7.79 -18.05
C ARG A 273 -11.88 -6.94 -17.45
N TRP A 274 -13.02 -6.84 -18.12
CA TRP A 274 -14.17 -6.12 -17.59
C TRP A 274 -15.44 -6.95 -17.72
N VAL A 275 -16.28 -6.90 -16.70
CA VAL A 275 -17.60 -7.52 -16.73
C VAL A 275 -18.64 -6.56 -16.15
N ARG A 276 -19.83 -6.55 -16.75
CA ARG A 276 -21.02 -5.92 -16.19
C ARG A 276 -22.12 -6.96 -16.07
N PHE A 277 -22.76 -6.99 -14.91
CA PHE A 277 -23.89 -7.85 -14.61
C PHE A 277 -25.17 -7.04 -14.71
N SER A 278 -25.72 -6.92 -15.93
CA SER A 278 -26.76 -5.94 -16.26
C SER A 278 -28.04 -6.09 -15.43
N SER A 279 -28.36 -7.31 -14.96
CA SER A 279 -29.51 -7.57 -14.07
C SER A 279 -29.30 -7.16 -12.61
N TYR A 280 -28.06 -6.89 -12.19
CA TYR A 280 -27.70 -6.69 -10.78
C TYR A 280 -27.22 -5.27 -10.49
N SER A 281 -26.43 -4.69 -11.39
CA SER A 281 -25.91 -3.34 -11.21
C SER A 281 -25.47 -2.74 -12.54
N ASN A 282 -25.41 -1.40 -12.59
CA ASN A 282 -24.78 -0.70 -13.70
C ASN A 282 -23.25 -0.57 -13.55
N ASN A 283 -22.69 -1.12 -12.48
CA ASN A 283 -21.26 -1.08 -12.24
C ASN A 283 -20.51 -1.98 -13.23
N ILE A 284 -19.37 -1.47 -13.70
CA ILE A 284 -18.38 -2.28 -14.41
C ILE A 284 -17.37 -2.77 -13.37
N TYR A 285 -17.12 -4.07 -13.37
CA TYR A 285 -16.17 -4.72 -12.50
C TYR A 285 -14.86 -4.95 -13.26
N ASP A 286 -13.74 -4.58 -12.65
CA ASP A 286 -12.41 -4.96 -13.13
C ASP A 286 -12.14 -6.41 -12.70
N VAL A 287 -11.72 -7.24 -13.65
CA VAL A 287 -11.44 -8.66 -13.47
C VAL A 287 -9.97 -8.91 -13.76
N ASP A 288 -9.30 -9.66 -12.89
CA ASP A 288 -7.98 -10.21 -13.21
C ASP A 288 -8.16 -11.35 -14.22
N PRO A 289 -7.72 -11.19 -15.48
CA PRO A 289 -7.97 -12.17 -16.52
C PRO A 289 -7.31 -13.53 -16.23
N SER A 290 -6.20 -13.54 -15.47
CA SER A 290 -5.44 -14.77 -15.19
C SER A 290 -6.13 -15.66 -14.15
N THR A 291 -6.89 -15.06 -13.23
CA THR A 291 -7.55 -15.76 -12.12
C THR A 291 -9.08 -15.72 -12.20
N ALA A 292 -9.62 -14.97 -13.16
CA ALA A 292 -11.04 -14.64 -13.30
C ALA A 292 -11.64 -13.97 -12.04
N THR A 293 -10.81 -13.34 -11.20
CA THR A 293 -11.24 -12.74 -9.93
C THR A 293 -11.71 -11.32 -10.13
N ILE A 294 -12.87 -10.95 -9.58
CA ILE A 294 -13.32 -9.56 -9.51
C ILE A 294 -12.42 -8.79 -8.53
N GLN A 295 -11.65 -7.83 -9.05
CA GLN A 295 -10.70 -7.04 -8.27
C GLN A 295 -11.36 -5.79 -7.67
N GLY A 296 -12.36 -5.23 -8.34
CA GLY A 296 -12.90 -3.95 -7.92
C GLY A 296 -13.96 -3.44 -8.88
N PHE A 297 -14.44 -2.24 -8.58
CA PHE A 297 -15.17 -1.44 -9.56
C PHE A 297 -14.19 -0.70 -10.45
N SER A 298 -14.51 -0.61 -11.73
CA SER A 298 -13.76 0.22 -12.66
C SER A 298 -13.79 1.68 -12.18
N GLN A 299 -12.61 2.25 -11.93
CA GLN A 299 -12.51 3.61 -11.40
C GLN A 299 -12.82 4.69 -12.45
N PHE A 300 -12.66 4.36 -13.73
CA PHE A 300 -12.76 5.30 -14.84
C PHE A 300 -14.04 5.13 -15.67
N PHE A 301 -14.70 3.98 -15.56
CA PHE A 301 -15.83 3.64 -16.43
C PHE A 301 -17.05 3.23 -15.61
N LYS A 302 -18.20 3.82 -15.96
CA LYS A 302 -19.49 3.50 -15.37
C LYS A 302 -20.58 3.54 -16.44
N CYS A 303 -21.56 2.65 -16.29
CA CYS A 303 -22.86 2.71 -16.94
C CYS A 303 -23.93 3.16 -15.92
#